data_AF-A0A9E1RHB3-F1
#
_entry.id   AF-A0A9E1RHB3-F1
#
_cell.length_a   1.000
_cell.length_b   1.000
_cell.length_c   1.000
_cell.angle_alpha   90.00
_cell.angle_beta   90.00
_cell.angle_gamma   90.00
#
_symmetry.space_group_name_H-M   'P 1'
#
loop_
_entity.id
_entity.type
_entity.pdbx_description
1 polymer ?
#
loop_
_entity_poly.entity_id
_entity_poly.type
_entity_poly.pdbx_seq_one_letter_code
_entity_poly.pdbx_strand_id
1 'polypeptide(L)'
;MRLFKVIYFITILFIFSCSSGDKKQVNSDKPSDYPNEKIPVPRSLSMATYKPSSVCDCSKDGLKTLNDMLAIRQRFQNFKNYNSDYAAVEKIANLQDNWSVIRDVCLRTYASKLFNPSDCNRPDKIGYFKDKLNNLGITTN
;
A
#
# COMPACT_ATOMS: atom_id res chain seq x y z
N MET A 1 -23.35 64.50 30.32
CA MET A 1 -21.93 64.37 30.71
C MET A 1 -21.53 62.90 30.61
N ARG A 2 -20.46 62.60 29.84
CA ARG A 2 -19.63 61.37 29.88
C ARG A 2 -20.36 60.06 29.49
N LEU A 3 -20.34 59.55 28.25
CA LEU A 3 -19.23 59.27 27.32
C LEU A 3 -18.26 58.20 27.85
N PHE A 4 -18.62 56.93 27.70
CA PHE A 4 -17.65 55.83 27.68
C PHE A 4 -18.07 54.76 26.66
N LYS A 5 -17.44 54.83 25.49
CA LYS A 5 -17.24 53.72 24.57
C LYS A 5 -16.37 52.68 25.28
N VAL A 6 -16.76 51.42 25.28
CA VAL A 6 -15.84 50.30 25.53
C VAL A 6 -16.07 49.26 24.44
N ILE A 7 -15.25 49.35 23.40
CA ILE A 7 -14.97 48.28 22.45
C ILE A 7 -13.58 47.78 22.82
N TYR A 8 -13.45 46.49 23.18
CA TYR A 8 -12.26 45.66 22.87
C TYR A 8 -12.57 44.20 23.23
N PHE A 9 -12.85 43.34 22.24
CA PHE A 9 -11.91 42.37 21.67
C PHE A 9 -11.32 41.38 22.69
N ILE A 10 -12.04 40.28 22.93
CA ILE A 10 -11.47 39.06 23.52
C ILE A 10 -11.04 38.17 22.34
N THR A 11 -9.83 38.40 21.83
CA THR A 11 -9.11 37.46 20.99
C THR A 11 -8.53 36.36 21.87
N ILE A 12 -9.16 35.19 21.87
CA ILE A 12 -8.61 33.98 22.49
C ILE A 12 -7.47 33.47 21.61
N LEU A 13 -6.24 33.83 21.97
CA LEU A 13 -5.02 33.19 21.48
C LEU A 13 -4.86 31.84 22.20
N PHE A 14 -5.45 30.78 21.63
CA PHE A 14 -4.99 29.41 21.91
C PHE A 14 -3.68 29.17 21.16
N ILE A 15 -2.57 29.57 21.78
CA ILE A 15 -1.24 29.06 21.44
C ILE A 15 -1.17 27.61 21.93
N PHE A 16 -1.49 26.66 21.05
CA PHE A 16 -0.98 25.30 21.19
C PHE A 16 0.53 25.35 20.95
N SER A 17 1.30 25.46 22.03
CA SER A 17 2.71 25.09 22.08
C SER A 17 2.82 23.59 21.79
N CYS A 18 2.96 23.24 20.52
CA CYS A 18 3.52 21.95 20.14
C CYS A 18 5.04 22.06 20.34
N SER A 19 5.51 21.52 21.46
CA SER A 19 6.93 21.34 21.75
C SER A 19 7.57 20.59 20.59
N SER A 20 8.52 21.24 19.90
CA SER A 20 9.41 20.61 18.94
C SER A 20 10.28 19.57 19.66
N GLY A 21 9.78 18.34 19.74
CA GLY A 21 10.57 17.19 20.12
C GLY A 21 11.58 16.89 19.01
N ASP A 22 12.85 16.86 19.40
CA ASP A 22 14.00 16.62 18.54
C ASP A 22 13.80 15.43 17.60
N LYS A 23 13.79 15.70 16.29
CA LYS A 23 13.98 14.66 15.29
C LYS A 23 15.42 14.19 15.39
N LYS A 24 15.67 13.12 16.15
CA LYS A 24 16.88 12.32 15.96
C LYS A 24 16.89 11.90 14.49
N GLN A 25 17.81 12.48 13.72
CA GLN A 25 18.22 11.97 12.43
C GLN A 25 18.69 10.53 12.65
N VAL A 26 17.83 9.57 12.34
CA VAL A 26 18.30 8.26 11.94
C VAL A 26 18.97 8.50 10.60
N ASN A 27 20.29 8.33 10.57
CA ASN A 27 21.05 8.31 9.33
C ASN A 27 20.39 7.27 8.42
N SER A 28 19.66 7.74 7.40
CA SER A 28 19.29 6.89 6.29
C SER A 28 20.59 6.52 5.61
N ASP A 29 21.07 5.32 5.90
CA ASP A 29 22.04 4.67 5.04
C ASP A 29 21.51 4.77 3.60
N LYS A 30 22.33 5.43 2.79
CA LYS A 30 22.18 5.67 1.36
C LYS A 30 21.53 4.44 0.68
N PRO A 31 20.45 4.59 -0.10
CA PRO A 31 19.90 3.48 -0.86
C PRO A 31 21.02 2.90 -1.74
N SER A 32 21.31 1.62 -1.54
CA SER A 32 22.16 0.85 -2.43
C SER A 32 21.64 1.01 -3.85
N ASP A 33 22.56 1.30 -4.76
CA ASP A 33 22.37 1.28 -6.21
C ASP A 33 21.64 -0.01 -6.60
N TYR A 34 20.31 0.08 -6.80
CA TYR A 34 19.54 -1.05 -7.32
C TYR A 34 19.77 -1.04 -8.83
N PRO A 35 20.34 -2.13 -9.39
CA PRO A 35 20.50 -2.24 -10.83
C PRO A 35 19.16 -1.99 -11.50
N ASN A 36 19.20 -1.30 -12.64
CA ASN A 36 18.09 -1.17 -13.58
C ASN A 36 17.79 -2.56 -14.19
N GLU A 37 17.37 -3.50 -13.36
CA GLU A 37 16.91 -4.81 -13.76
C GLU A 37 15.55 -4.59 -14.41
N LYS A 38 15.45 -4.89 -15.70
CA LYS A 38 14.17 -4.89 -16.42
C LYS A 38 13.24 -5.85 -15.71
N ILE A 39 12.42 -5.36 -14.77
CA ILE A 39 11.46 -6.18 -14.06
C ILE A 39 10.56 -6.84 -15.10
N PRO A 40 10.55 -8.18 -15.18
CA PRO A 40 9.71 -8.90 -16.13
C PRO A 40 8.26 -8.45 -15.99
N VAL A 41 7.56 -8.30 -17.12
CA VAL A 41 6.12 -8.03 -17.08
C VAL A 41 5.44 -9.23 -16.43
N PRO A 42 4.60 -9.04 -15.40
CA PRO A 42 3.88 -10.14 -14.78
C PRO A 42 3.02 -10.86 -15.82
N ARG A 43 2.98 -12.19 -15.76
CA ARG A 43 2.04 -12.97 -16.57
C ARG A 43 0.62 -12.61 -16.12
N SER A 44 -0.23 -12.22 -17.06
CA SER A 44 -1.66 -12.00 -16.80
C SER A 44 -2.34 -13.32 -16.43
N LEU A 45 -3.08 -13.31 -15.33
CA LEU A 45 -3.91 -14.41 -14.86
C LEU A 45 -5.35 -14.23 -15.37
N SER A 46 -6.06 -15.35 -15.49
CA SER A 46 -7.49 -15.33 -15.74
C SER A 46 -8.20 -16.32 -14.84
N MET A 47 -9.48 -16.06 -14.54
CA MET A 47 -10.31 -16.96 -13.75
C MET A 47 -10.37 -18.38 -14.32
N ALA A 48 -10.24 -18.53 -15.64
CA ALA A 48 -10.29 -19.84 -16.31
C ALA A 48 -8.98 -20.64 -16.16
N THR A 49 -7.86 -19.96 -15.95
CA THR A 49 -6.51 -20.57 -15.97
C THR A 49 -5.86 -20.63 -14.60
N TYR A 50 -6.22 -19.73 -13.69
CA TYR A 50 -5.73 -19.75 -12.32
C TYR A 50 -6.44 -20.83 -11.50
N LYS A 51 -5.69 -21.86 -11.09
CA LYS A 51 -6.20 -23.04 -10.39
C LYS A 51 -5.31 -23.35 -9.17
N PRO A 52 -5.49 -22.65 -8.03
CA PRO A 52 -4.75 -22.96 -6.82
C PRO A 52 -5.11 -24.38 -6.35
N SER A 53 -4.12 -25.11 -5.82
CA SER A 53 -4.33 -26.47 -5.30
C SER A 53 -4.62 -26.47 -3.80
N SER A 54 -4.23 -25.39 -3.10
CA SER A 54 -4.45 -25.23 -1.66
C SER A 54 -4.68 -23.78 -1.23
N VAL A 55 -5.11 -23.59 0.03
CA VAL A 55 -5.08 -22.29 0.70
C VAL A 55 -3.67 -21.70 0.79
N CYS A 56 -2.63 -22.55 0.82
CA CYS A 56 -1.24 -22.11 0.83
C CYS A 56 -0.88 -21.43 -0.49
N ASP A 57 -1.34 -21.96 -1.63
CA ASP A 57 -1.10 -21.34 -2.94
C ASP A 57 -1.76 -19.97 -3.02
N CYS A 58 -3.00 -19.85 -2.55
CA CYS A 58 -3.71 -18.58 -2.46
C CYS A 58 -2.95 -17.53 -1.64
N SER A 59 -2.49 -17.93 -0.45
CA SER A 59 -1.72 -17.05 0.43
C SER A 59 -0.38 -16.65 -0.21
N LYS A 60 0.35 -17.62 -0.78
CA LYS A 60 1.64 -17.40 -1.45
C LYS A 60 1.50 -16.46 -2.65
N ASP A 61 0.58 -16.74 -3.56
CA ASP A 61 0.40 -15.98 -4.79
C ASP A 61 -0.13 -14.58 -4.50
N GLY A 62 -1.07 -14.47 -3.55
CA GLY A 62 -1.59 -13.19 -3.07
C GLY A 62 -0.51 -12.31 -2.47
N LEU A 63 0.29 -12.86 -1.54
CA LEU A 63 1.40 -12.13 -0.92
C LEU A 63 2.46 -11.73 -1.93
N LYS A 64 2.82 -12.63 -2.86
CA LYS A 64 3.78 -12.30 -3.92
C LYS A 64 3.27 -11.14 -4.77
N THR A 65 2.01 -11.20 -5.20
CA THR A 65 1.40 -10.18 -6.07
C THR A 65 1.38 -8.80 -5.38
N LEU A 66 0.95 -8.75 -4.12
CA LEU A 66 0.93 -7.50 -3.35
C LEU A 66 2.34 -6.97 -3.04
N ASN A 67 3.29 -7.86 -2.75
CA ASN A 67 4.68 -7.47 -2.51
C ASN A 67 5.34 -6.93 -3.80
N ASP A 68 5.05 -7.52 -4.96
CA ASP A 68 5.55 -7.05 -6.24
C ASP A 68 5.03 -5.63 -6.56
N MET A 69 3.75 -5.36 -6.30
CA MET A 69 3.19 -4.00 -6.41
C MET A 69 3.92 -3.03 -5.49
N LEU A 70 4.15 -3.44 -4.24
CA LEU A 70 4.78 -2.59 -3.22
C LEU A 70 6.22 -2.26 -3.63
N ALA A 71 6.96 -3.25 -4.10
CA ALA A 71 8.33 -3.09 -4.59
C ALA A 71 8.42 -2.13 -5.78
N ILE A 72 7.46 -2.17 -6.72
CA ILE A 72 7.40 -1.19 -7.82
C ILE A 72 7.09 0.20 -7.29
N ARG A 73 6.05 0.32 -6.46
CA ARG A 73 5.58 1.63 -5.98
C ARG A 73 6.63 2.34 -5.13
N GLN A 74 7.41 1.60 -4.34
CA GLN A 74 8.45 2.15 -3.46
C GLN A 74 9.67 2.72 -4.20
N ARG A 75 9.84 2.46 -5.50
CA ARG A 75 10.90 3.10 -6.30
C ARG A 75 10.67 4.59 -6.50
N PHE A 76 9.44 5.07 -6.29
CA PHE A 76 9.05 6.44 -6.52
C PHE A 76 8.83 7.16 -5.19
N GLN A 77 9.48 8.31 -5.03
CA GLN A 77 9.38 9.14 -3.83
C GLN A 77 7.94 9.54 -3.50
N ASN A 78 7.11 9.78 -4.52
CA ASN A 78 5.73 10.21 -4.36
C ASN A 78 4.85 9.68 -5.52
N PHE A 79 3.54 9.82 -5.36
CA PHE A 79 2.55 9.31 -6.30
C PHE A 79 2.61 10.01 -7.68
N LYS A 80 2.97 11.30 -7.71
CA LYS A 80 3.14 12.06 -8.97
C LYS A 80 4.28 11.50 -9.82
N ASN A 81 5.42 11.20 -9.20
CA ASN A 81 6.57 10.60 -9.90
C ASN A 81 6.22 9.21 -10.44
N TYR A 82 5.50 8.41 -9.65
CA TYR A 82 4.98 7.12 -10.10
C TYR A 82 4.07 7.25 -11.33
N ASN A 83 3.06 8.14 -11.28
CA ASN A 83 2.13 8.33 -12.40
C ASN A 83 2.78 8.89 -13.67
N SER A 84 3.99 9.43 -13.56
CA SER A 84 4.76 9.91 -14.71
C SER A 84 5.53 8.79 -15.42
N ASP A 85 5.62 7.60 -14.81
CA ASP A 85 6.24 6.40 -15.39
C ASP A 85 5.16 5.42 -15.87
N TYR A 86 4.86 5.48 -17.16
CA TYR A 86 3.83 4.64 -17.79
C TYR A 86 4.08 3.15 -17.60
N ALA A 87 5.33 2.70 -17.70
CA ALA A 87 5.66 1.28 -17.59
C ALA A 87 5.47 0.77 -16.15
N ALA A 88 5.77 1.58 -15.15
CA ALA A 88 5.48 1.25 -13.76
C ALA A 88 3.97 1.20 -13.47
N VAL A 89 3.22 2.18 -14.00
CA VAL A 89 1.76 2.23 -13.87
C VAL A 89 1.11 0.99 -14.50
N GLU A 90 1.48 0.65 -15.73
CA GLU A 90 0.95 -0.51 -16.44
C GLU A 90 1.25 -1.82 -15.71
N LYS A 91 2.46 -1.97 -15.15
CA LYS A 91 2.83 -3.15 -14.35
C LYS A 91 2.01 -3.29 -13.09
N ILE A 92 1.78 -2.20 -12.34
CA ILE A 92 0.92 -2.25 -11.15
C ILE A 92 -0.53 -2.56 -11.55
N ALA A 93 -1.04 -1.99 -12.64
CA ALA A 93 -2.38 -2.30 -13.15
C ALA A 93 -2.53 -3.80 -13.46
N ASN A 94 -1.57 -4.39 -14.16
CA ASN A 94 -1.57 -5.83 -14.43
C ASN A 94 -1.52 -6.68 -13.15
N LEU A 95 -0.73 -6.27 -12.16
CA LEU A 95 -0.72 -6.93 -10.85
C LEU A 95 -2.05 -6.78 -10.12
N GLN A 96 -2.76 -5.66 -10.27
CA GLN A 96 -4.07 -5.44 -9.63
C GLN A 96 -5.13 -6.36 -10.24
N ASP A 97 -5.07 -6.57 -11.55
CA ASP A 97 -5.91 -7.55 -12.24
C ASP A 97 -5.61 -8.98 -11.74
N ASN A 98 -4.32 -9.33 -11.64
CA ASN A 98 -3.90 -10.63 -11.10
C ASN A 98 -4.36 -10.83 -9.66
N TRP A 99 -4.23 -9.80 -8.80
CA TRP A 99 -4.70 -9.84 -7.42
C TRP A 99 -6.21 -10.09 -7.36
N SER A 100 -6.98 -9.43 -8.22
CA SER A 100 -8.44 -9.63 -8.30
C SER A 100 -8.79 -11.07 -8.67
N VAL A 101 -8.10 -11.63 -9.68
CA VAL A 101 -8.27 -13.05 -10.07
C VAL A 101 -7.91 -13.99 -8.92
N ILE A 102 -6.76 -13.79 -8.28
CA ILE A 102 -6.32 -14.63 -7.16
C ILE A 102 -7.35 -14.59 -6.04
N ARG A 103 -7.73 -13.40 -5.59
CA ARG A 103 -8.72 -13.19 -4.53
C ARG A 103 -10.02 -13.90 -4.87
N ASP A 104 -10.56 -13.67 -6.07
CA ASP A 104 -11.89 -14.16 -6.44
C ASP A 104 -11.92 -15.68 -6.61
N VAL A 105 -10.92 -16.27 -7.26
CA VAL A 105 -10.81 -17.74 -7.37
C VAL A 105 -10.65 -18.35 -5.99
N CYS A 106 -9.71 -17.83 -5.19
CA CYS A 106 -9.45 -18.38 -3.86
C CYS A 106 -10.66 -18.29 -2.94
N LEU A 107 -11.37 -17.16 -2.93
CA LEU A 107 -12.60 -17.00 -2.14
C LEU A 107 -13.67 -18.00 -2.57
N ARG A 108 -13.86 -18.21 -3.88
CA ARG A 108 -14.83 -19.19 -4.39
C ARG A 108 -14.44 -20.63 -4.06
N THR A 109 -13.16 -20.96 -4.08
CA THR A 109 -12.67 -22.34 -3.90
C THR A 109 -12.55 -22.74 -2.43
N TYR A 110 -12.03 -21.86 -1.57
CA TYR A 110 -11.70 -22.19 -0.19
C TYR A 110 -12.53 -21.45 0.86
N ALA A 111 -13.29 -20.42 0.45
CA ALA A 111 -14.22 -19.68 1.28
C ALA A 111 -13.60 -19.25 2.62
N SER A 112 -14.27 -19.58 3.74
CA SER A 112 -13.86 -19.16 5.08
C SER A 112 -12.49 -19.69 5.50
N LYS A 113 -11.98 -20.77 4.88
CA LYS A 113 -10.66 -21.34 5.20
C LYS A 113 -9.52 -20.35 4.94
N LEU A 114 -9.71 -19.37 4.06
CA LEU A 114 -8.71 -18.31 3.82
C LEU A 114 -8.53 -17.39 5.02
N PHE A 115 -9.52 -17.28 5.90
CA PHE A 115 -9.43 -16.43 7.09
C PHE A 115 -8.88 -17.17 8.31
N ASN A 116 -8.62 -18.47 8.20
CA ASN A 116 -8.04 -19.28 9.27
C ASN A 116 -6.51 -19.27 9.13
N PRO A 117 -5.76 -18.59 10.02
CA PRO A 117 -4.31 -18.56 9.93
C PRO A 117 -3.71 -19.96 10.07
N SER A 118 -2.63 -20.20 9.34
CA SER A 118 -1.80 -21.41 9.45
C SER A 118 -0.34 -21.06 9.11
N ASP A 119 0.55 -22.06 9.16
CA ASP A 119 1.96 -21.89 8.78
C ASP A 119 2.13 -21.26 7.39
N CYS A 120 1.24 -21.61 6.45
CA CYS A 120 1.26 -21.11 5.08
C CYS A 120 0.17 -20.06 4.77
N ASN A 121 -0.98 -20.10 5.46
CA ASN A 121 -2.09 -19.18 5.20
C ASN A 121 -1.99 -17.97 6.13
N ARG A 122 -1.66 -16.81 5.55
CA ARG A 122 -1.25 -15.60 6.29
C ARG A 122 -2.17 -14.41 5.98
N PRO A 123 -3.46 -14.46 6.39
CA PRO A 123 -4.41 -13.37 6.12
C PRO A 123 -3.99 -12.05 6.77
N ASP A 124 -3.27 -12.11 7.90
CA ASP A 124 -2.65 -10.96 8.56
C ASP A 124 -1.69 -10.20 7.63
N LYS A 125 -0.85 -10.96 6.90
CA LYS A 125 0.13 -10.39 5.98
C LYS A 125 -0.55 -9.82 4.74
N ILE A 126 -1.60 -10.45 4.24
CA ILE A 126 -2.41 -9.88 3.15
C ILE A 126 -2.93 -8.50 3.54
N GLY A 127 -3.57 -8.37 4.72
CA GLY A 127 -4.04 -7.08 5.24
C GLY A 127 -2.92 -6.05 5.32
N TYR A 128 -1.78 -6.42 5.93
CA TYR A 128 -0.61 -5.55 6.05
C TYR A 128 -0.10 -4.98 4.72
N PHE A 129 0.00 -5.81 3.68
CA PHE A 129 0.46 -5.33 2.37
C PHE A 129 -0.58 -4.44 1.68
N LYS A 130 -1.87 -4.77 1.80
CA LYS A 130 -2.95 -3.91 1.27
C LYS A 130 -2.91 -2.52 1.91
N ASP A 131 -2.74 -2.44 3.23
CA ASP A 131 -2.68 -1.17 3.94
C ASP A 131 -1.45 -0.35 3.52
N LYS A 132 -0.30 -0.99 3.39
CA LYS A 132 0.93 -0.35 2.88
C LYS A 132 0.76 0.22 1.47
N LEU A 133 0.15 -0.54 0.58
CA LEU A 133 -0.14 -0.11 -0.78
C LEU A 133 -1.11 1.08 -0.79
N ASN A 134 -2.17 1.00 0.02
CA ASN A 134 -3.15 2.07 0.14
C ASN A 134 -2.51 3.38 0.63
N ASN A 135 -1.63 3.30 1.64
CA ASN A 135 -0.86 4.44 2.13
C ASN A 135 0.07 5.07 1.07
N LEU A 136 0.41 4.33 0.02
CA LEU A 136 1.20 4.80 -1.12
C LEU A 136 0.34 5.22 -2.32
N GLY A 137 -0.99 5.20 -2.19
CA GLY A 137 -1.94 5.59 -3.24
C GLY A 137 -2.31 4.45 -4.20
N ILE A 138 -2.06 3.19 -3.85
CA ILE A 138 -2.43 2.01 -4.64
C ILE A 138 -3.54 1.25 -3.91
N THR A 139 -4.77 1.32 -4.42
CA THR A 139 -5.93 0.60 -3.88
C THR A 139 -6.01 -0.83 -4.43
N THR A 140 -6.34 -1.80 -3.57
CA THR A 140 -6.38 -3.24 -3.90
C THR A 140 -7.72 -3.85 -3.48
N ASN A 141 -8.80 -3.17 -3.86
CA ASN A 141 -10.19 -3.50 -3.50
C ASN A 141 -10.57 -4.86 -4.03
#